data_AF-X1PD33-F1
#
_entry.id   AF-X1PD33-F1
#
_cell.length_a   1.000
_cell.length_b   1.000
_cell.length_c   1.000
_cell.angle_alpha   90.00
_cell.angle_beta   90.00
_cell.angle_gamma   90.00
#
_symmetry.space_group_name_H-M   'P 1'
#
loop_
_entity.id
_entity.type
_entity.pdbx_description
1 polymer ?
#
loop_
_entity_poly.entity_id
_entity_poly.type
_entity_poly.pdbx_seq_one_letter_code
_entity_poly.pdbx_strand_id
1 'polypeptide(L)'
;MVWTLEQLTHLHDLEAQINPIVKINIIPISKGGLDEGYGTSITWDARIYKRGVMGPLPVEDLVLVGAGVPEAEAERWVAQTEKAVATLNRLYPVLIPAIAERVKQIEAAVPAALPEAE
;
A
#
# COMPACT_ATOMS: atom_id res chain seq x y z
N MET A 1 16.61 -6.76 6.82
CA MET A 1 15.77 -6.25 7.94
C MET A 1 14.38 -6.81 7.69
N VAL A 2 13.78 -7.46 8.69
CA VAL A 2 12.48 -8.14 8.56
C VAL A 2 11.42 -7.28 9.27
N TRP A 3 10.25 -7.14 8.66
CA TRP A 3 9.12 -6.40 9.24
C TRP A 3 8.57 -7.13 10.47
N THR A 4 8.18 -6.40 11.51
CA THR A 4 7.53 -7.02 12.68
C THR A 4 6.09 -7.39 12.35
N LEU A 5 5.53 -8.38 13.06
CA LEU A 5 4.14 -8.78 12.87
C LEU A 5 3.17 -7.61 13.06
N GLU A 6 3.40 -6.76 14.07
CA GLU A 6 2.61 -5.54 14.31
C GLU A 6 2.67 -4.57 13.13
N GLN A 7 3.86 -4.31 12.58
CA GLN A 7 3.99 -3.46 11.39
C GLN A 7 3.26 -4.05 10.17
N LEU A 8 3.31 -5.38 10.01
CA LEU A 8 2.58 -6.08 8.96
C LEU A 8 1.05 -5.97 9.15
N THR A 9 0.55 -5.95 10.38
CA THR A 9 -0.90 -5.79 10.63
C THR A 9 -1.44 -4.40 10.29
N HIS A 10 -0.56 -3.40 10.19
CA HIS A 10 -0.89 -2.05 9.75
C HIS A 10 -0.74 -1.83 8.24
N LEU A 11 -0.33 -2.85 7.49
CA LEU A 11 -0.37 -2.81 6.02
C LEU A 11 -1.82 -2.85 5.55
N HIS A 12 -2.27 -1.75 4.98
CA HIS A 12 -3.62 -1.63 4.42
C HIS A 12 -3.56 -1.45 2.92
N ASP A 13 -4.59 -1.96 2.25
CA ASP A 13 -4.82 -1.69 0.84
C ASP A 13 -5.23 -0.22 0.63
N LEU A 14 -4.87 0.31 -0.52
CA LEU A 14 -5.27 1.63 -0.96
C LEU A 14 -6.33 1.47 -2.04
N GLU A 15 -7.50 2.04 -1.80
CA GLU A 15 -8.63 1.95 -2.72
C GLU A 15 -8.90 3.28 -3.42
N ALA A 16 -9.19 3.20 -4.71
CA ALA A 16 -9.69 4.31 -5.51
C ALA A 16 -10.96 3.88 -6.25
N GLN A 17 -12.09 4.49 -5.89
CA GLN A 17 -13.35 4.29 -6.60
C GLN A 17 -13.34 5.12 -7.89
N ILE A 18 -13.43 4.46 -9.05
CA ILE A 18 -13.47 5.13 -10.35
C ILE A 18 -14.90 5.52 -10.71
N ASN A 19 -15.82 4.56 -10.58
CA ASN A 19 -17.25 4.74 -10.80
C ASN A 19 -18.03 3.76 -9.90
N PRO A 20 -19.37 3.80 -9.80
CA PRO A 20 -20.13 2.99 -8.83
C PRO A 20 -19.96 1.46 -8.93
N ILE A 21 -19.38 0.95 -10.01
CA ILE A 21 -19.20 -0.48 -10.23
C ILE A 21 -17.74 -0.89 -10.43
N VAL A 22 -16.78 0.05 -10.48
CA VAL A 22 -15.36 -0.20 -10.72
C VAL A 22 -14.52 0.51 -9.67
N LYS A 23 -13.59 -0.23 -9.04
CA LYS A 23 -12.53 0.33 -8.20
C LYS A 23 -11.17 -0.27 -8.53
N ILE A 24 -10.12 0.49 -8.26
CA ILE A 24 -8.73 0.01 -8.23
C ILE A 24 -8.33 -0.18 -6.77
N ASN A 25 -7.75 -1.33 -6.43
CA ASN A 25 -7.10 -1.57 -5.15
C ASN A 25 -5.60 -1.77 -5.39
N ILE A 26 -4.77 -1.11 -4.60
CA ILE A 26 -3.33 -1.37 -4.50
C ILE A 26 -3.09 -2.11 -3.19
N ILE A 27 -2.67 -3.36 -3.31
CA ILE A 27 -2.61 -4.34 -2.22
C ILE A 27 -1.14 -4.54 -1.82
N PRO A 28 -0.78 -4.38 -0.54
CA PRO A 28 0.54 -4.75 -0.06
C PRO A 28 0.66 -6.28 0.00
N ILE A 29 1.70 -6.81 -0.62
CA ILE A 29 2.07 -8.22 -0.57
C ILE A 29 3.34 -8.33 0.24
N SER A 30 3.20 -8.88 1.45
CA SER A 30 4.33 -9.30 2.26
C SER A 30 4.92 -10.60 1.68
N LYS A 31 6.17 -10.55 1.27
CA LYS A 31 6.93 -11.68 0.78
C LYS A 31 7.94 -12.13 1.84
N GLY A 32 8.29 -13.40 1.79
CA GLY A 32 9.22 -14.05 2.71
C GLY A 32 8.93 -15.55 2.79
N GLY A 33 9.98 -16.35 3.01
CA GLY A 33 9.88 -17.79 3.21
C GLY A 33 10.02 -18.18 4.68
N LEU A 34 9.76 -19.45 4.98
CA LEU A 34 10.01 -20.05 6.30
C LEU A 34 11.44 -19.80 6.81
N ASP A 35 12.41 -19.75 5.89
CA ASP A 35 13.84 -19.65 6.21
C ASP A 35 14.31 -18.19 6.36
N GLU A 36 13.56 -17.23 5.81
CA GLU A 36 13.93 -15.80 5.78
C GLU A 36 13.09 -14.95 6.75
N GLY A 37 11.93 -15.47 7.19
CA GLY A 37 10.91 -14.76 7.94
C GLY A 37 9.89 -14.07 7.02
N TYR A 38 8.60 -14.16 7.36
CA TYR A 38 7.56 -13.42 6.64
C TYR A 38 7.80 -11.91 6.75
N GLY A 39 7.66 -11.18 5.64
CA GLY A 39 7.92 -9.74 5.62
C GLY A 39 9.40 -9.40 5.45
N THR A 40 10.16 -10.17 4.67
CA THR A 40 11.51 -9.76 4.24
C THR A 40 11.45 -8.68 3.17
N SER A 41 10.36 -8.63 2.40
CA SER A 41 10.07 -7.54 1.46
C SER A 41 8.58 -7.30 1.32
N ILE A 42 8.21 -6.05 1.06
CA ILE A 42 6.84 -5.65 0.72
C ILE A 42 6.83 -5.22 -0.74
N THR A 43 5.95 -5.80 -1.53
CA THR A 43 5.67 -5.37 -2.91
C THR A 43 4.22 -4.97 -3.05
N TRP A 44 3.92 -3.99 -3.88
CA TRP A 44 2.56 -3.50 -4.10
C TRP A 44 2.00 -4.02 -5.42
N ASP A 45 0.84 -4.67 -5.38
CA ASP A 45 0.12 -5.21 -6.55
C ASP A 45 -1.18 -4.44 -6.77
N ALA A 46 -1.46 -4.02 -8.00
CA ALA A 46 -2.65 -3.23 -8.32
C ALA A 46 -3.67 -4.05 -9.11
N ARG A 47 -4.94 -3.98 -8.70
CA ARG A 47 -6.03 -4.78 -9.26
C ARG A 47 -7.29 -3.96 -9.46
N ILE A 48 -8.02 -4.26 -10.53
CA ILE A 48 -9.37 -3.76 -10.79
C ILE A 48 -10.39 -4.75 -10.23
N TYR A 49 -11.35 -4.22 -9.49
CA TYR A 49 -12.55 -4.95 -9.08
C TYR A 49 -13.77 -4.33 -9.75
N LYS A 50 -14.52 -5.14 -10.49
CA LYS A 50 -15.78 -4.74 -11.14
C LYS A 50 -16.96 -5.52 -10.59
N ARG A 51 -18.01 -4.83 -10.17
CA ARG A 51 -19.25 -5.47 -9.70
C ARG A 51 -19.85 -6.36 -10.78
N GLY A 52 -20.11 -7.62 -10.45
CA GLY A 52 -20.66 -8.62 -11.37
C GLY A 52 -19.62 -9.36 -12.23
N VAL A 53 -18.33 -9.08 -12.05
CA VAL A 53 -17.24 -9.87 -12.65
C VAL A 53 -16.58 -10.72 -11.57
N MET A 54 -16.27 -11.97 -11.91
CA MET A 54 -15.58 -12.88 -11.00
C MET A 54 -14.07 -12.60 -11.01
N GLY A 55 -13.53 -12.28 -9.83
CA GLY A 55 -12.10 -12.14 -9.60
C GLY A 55 -11.53 -10.75 -9.96
N PRO A 56 -10.33 -10.45 -9.44
CA PRO A 56 -9.61 -9.23 -9.77
C PRO A 56 -9.01 -9.28 -11.17
N LEU A 57 -9.00 -8.14 -11.85
CA LEU A 57 -8.39 -7.97 -13.17
C LEU A 57 -7.12 -7.11 -13.09
N PRO A 58 -6.18 -7.21 -14.05
CA PRO A 58 -5.03 -6.31 -14.10
C PRO A 58 -5.48 -4.86 -14.40
N VAL A 59 -4.67 -3.90 -13.95
CA VAL A 59 -4.90 -2.48 -14.25
C VAL A 59 -4.35 -2.18 -15.64
N GLU A 60 -5.21 -2.28 -16.65
CA GLU A 60 -4.89 -2.05 -18.06
C GLU A 60 -5.98 -1.20 -18.73
N ASP A 61 -5.62 -0.42 -19.75
CA ASP A 61 -6.54 0.49 -20.44
C ASP A 61 -7.76 -0.25 -20.99
N LEU A 62 -7.55 -1.39 -21.67
CA LEU A 62 -8.63 -2.20 -22.24
C LEU A 62 -9.61 -2.71 -21.18
N VAL A 63 -9.12 -3.04 -19.99
CA VAL A 63 -9.95 -3.51 -18.89
C VAL A 63 -10.81 -2.38 -18.33
N LEU A 64 -10.24 -1.18 -18.16
CA LEU A 64 -10.96 0.01 -17.69
C LEU A 64 -12.01 0.46 -18.70
N VAL A 65 -11.66 0.50 -19.99
CA VAL A 65 -12.59 0.83 -21.08
C VAL A 65 -13.73 -0.19 -21.13
N GLY A 66 -13.43 -1.50 -21.08
CA GLY A 66 -14.44 -2.56 -20.98
C GLY A 66 -15.28 -2.51 -19.69
N ALA A 67 -14.82 -1.76 -18.69
CA ALA A 67 -15.54 -1.50 -17.45
C ALA A 67 -16.40 -0.22 -17.49
N GLY A 68 -16.42 0.49 -18.62
CA GLY A 68 -17.22 1.70 -18.83
C GLY A 68 -16.51 3.00 -18.45
N VAL A 69 -15.18 2.98 -18.29
CA VAL A 69 -14.36 4.18 -18.08
C VAL A 69 -14.05 4.81 -19.45
N PRO A 70 -14.19 6.13 -19.62
CA PRO A 70 -13.79 6.81 -20.85
C PRO A 70 -12.30 6.57 -21.18
N GLU A 71 -11.95 6.42 -22.45
CA GLU A 71 -10.58 6.07 -22.89
C GLU A 71 -9.52 7.04 -22.34
N ALA A 72 -9.73 8.35 -22.46
CA ALA A 72 -8.82 9.36 -21.92
C ALA A 72 -8.69 9.31 -20.38
N GLU A 73 -9.72 8.84 -19.66
CA GLU A 73 -9.65 8.64 -18.22
C GLU A 73 -8.95 7.32 -17.87
N ALA A 74 -9.16 6.26 -18.68
CA ALA A 74 -8.52 4.97 -18.48
C ALA A 74 -7.00 5.09 -18.50
N GLU A 75 -6.44 5.74 -19.53
CA GLU A 75 -5.00 6.00 -19.64
C GLU A 75 -4.46 6.75 -18.42
N ARG A 76 -5.21 7.76 -17.96
CA ARG A 76 -4.85 8.53 -16.76
C ARG A 76 -4.82 7.66 -15.51
N TRP A 77 -5.80 6.78 -15.32
CA TRP A 77 -5.86 5.87 -14.18
C TRP A 77 -4.74 4.84 -14.19
N VAL A 78 -4.40 4.30 -15.35
CA VAL A 78 -3.25 3.39 -15.49
C VAL A 78 -1.96 4.12 -15.09
N ALA A 79 -1.67 5.26 -15.71
CA ALA A 79 -0.46 6.02 -15.42
C ALA A 79 -0.36 6.48 -13.94
N GLN A 80 -1.48 6.88 -13.34
CA GLN A 80 -1.52 7.24 -11.92
C GLN A 80 -1.27 6.03 -11.01
N THR A 81 -1.83 4.87 -11.36
CA THR A 81 -1.67 3.64 -10.58
C THR A 81 -0.25 3.13 -10.66
N GLU A 82 0.36 3.10 -11.85
CA GLU A 82 1.77 2.72 -12.04
C GLU A 82 2.70 3.63 -11.22
N LYS A 83 2.46 4.94 -11.28
CA LYS A 83 3.23 5.91 -10.49
C LYS A 83 3.06 5.68 -8.98
N ALA A 84 1.84 5.41 -8.52
CA ALA A 84 1.56 5.12 -7.11
C ALA A 84 2.30 3.84 -6.66
N VAL A 85 2.18 2.75 -7.41
CA VAL A 85 2.88 1.48 -7.14
C VAL A 85 4.39 1.67 -7.11
N ALA A 86 4.97 2.35 -8.11
CA ALA A 86 6.40 2.63 -8.15
C ALA A 86 6.85 3.48 -6.94
N THR A 87 6.03 4.46 -6.54
CA THR A 87 6.29 5.30 -5.37
C THR A 87 6.26 4.49 -4.08
N LEU A 88 5.24 3.66 -3.89
CA LEU A 88 5.08 2.82 -2.70
C LEU A 88 6.23 1.81 -2.58
N ASN A 89 6.59 1.14 -3.68
CA ASN A 89 7.72 0.22 -3.73
C ASN A 89 9.06 0.92 -3.42
N ARG A 90 9.21 2.21 -3.76
CA ARG A 90 10.41 3.01 -3.41
C ARG A 90 10.41 3.46 -1.96
N LEU A 91 9.26 3.85 -1.42
CA LEU A 91 9.14 4.41 -0.07
C LEU A 91 9.22 3.33 1.01
N TYR A 92 8.61 2.16 0.80
CA TYR A 92 8.54 1.12 1.82
C TYR A 92 9.91 0.63 2.32
N PRO A 93 10.96 0.47 1.48
CA PRO A 93 12.31 0.19 1.94
C PRO A 93 12.94 1.29 2.82
N VAL A 94 12.54 2.55 2.62
CA VAL A 94 13.13 3.75 3.28
C VAL A 94 12.33 4.20 4.50
N LEU A 95 11.04 3.87 4.57
CA LEU A 95 10.16 4.26 5.68
C LEU A 95 10.53 3.55 6.99
N ILE A 96 11.04 2.32 6.94
CA ILE A 96 11.34 1.53 8.15
C ILE A 96 12.41 2.19 9.02
N PRO A 97 13.60 2.54 8.50
CA PRO A 97 14.63 3.18 9.32
C PRO A 97 14.16 4.54 9.86
N ALA A 98 13.43 5.31 9.05
CA ALA A 98 12.92 6.62 9.43
C ALA A 98 11.87 6.55 10.55
N ILE A 99 10.94 5.59 10.48
CA ILE A 99 9.93 5.37 11.52
C ILE A 99 10.59 4.88 12.81
N ALA A 100 11.53 3.92 12.73
CA ALA A 100 12.23 3.42 13.91
C ALA A 100 12.98 4.54 14.66
N GLU A 101 13.67 5.42 13.91
CA GLU A 101 14.33 6.59 14.49
C GLU A 101 13.33 7.57 15.11
N ARG A 102 12.17 7.76 14.47
CA ARG A 102 11.12 8.64 14.99
C ARG A 102 10.49 8.12 16.28
N VAL A 103 10.26 6.81 16.38
CA VAL A 103 9.76 6.15 17.60
C VAL A 103 10.75 6.37 18.74
N LYS A 104 12.04 6.13 18.50
CA LYS A 104 13.09 6.36 19.51
C LYS A 104 13.13 7.81 20.01
N GLN A 105 12.93 8.78 19.11
CA GLN A 105 12.85 10.20 19.48
C GLN A 105 11.63 10.50 20.36
N ILE A 106 10.47 9.90 20.05
CA ILE A 106 9.25 10.07 20.85
C ILE A 106 9.42 9.41 22.22
N GLU A 107 9.92 8.18 22.28
CA GLU A 107 10.19 7.47 23.53
C GLU A 107 11.19 8.20 24.42
N ALA A 108 12.19 8.87 23.85
CA ALA A 108 13.11 9.72 24.61
C ALA A 108 12.47 11.03 25.10
N ALA A 109 11.47 11.55 24.39
CA ALA A 109 10.75 12.77 24.76
C ALA A 109 9.65 12.55 25.81
N VAL A 110 9.04 11.37 25.87
CA VAL A 110 8.00 11.00 26.85
C VAL A 110 8.47 11.12 28.32
N PRO A 111 9.65 10.61 28.74
CA PRO A 111 10.12 10.77 30.11
C PRO A 111 10.48 12.22 30.48
N ALA A 112 10.67 13.13 29.50
CA ALA A 112 10.92 14.54 29.75
C ALA A 112 9.64 15.38 29.94
N ALA A 113 8.45 14.81 29.68
CA ALA A 113 7.18 15.53 29.61
C ALA A 113 6.17 15.16 30.71
N LEU A 114 6.51 14.24 31.61
CA LEU A 114 5.69 13.96 32.79
C LEU A 114 6.04 14.99 33.89
N PRO A 115 5.14 15.92 34.26
CA PRO A 115 5.35 16.71 35.46
C PRO A 115 5.34 15.75 36.66
N GLU A 116 6.27 15.96 37.61
CA GLU A 116 6.29 15.23 38.88
C GLU A 116 4.90 15.31 39.50
N ALA A 117 4.26 14.15 39.69
CA ALA A 117 2.97 14.08 40.34
C ALA A 117 3.16 14.42 41.82
N GLU A 118 2.77 15.64 42.20
CA GLU A 118 2.67 16.12 43.58
C GLU A 118 1.38 15.64 44.24
#